data_AF-A0AA39IU10-F1
#
_entry.id   AF-A0AA39IU10-F1
#
_cell.length_a   1.000
_cell.length_b   1.000
_cell.length_c   1.000
_cell.angle_alpha   90.00
_cell.angle_beta   90.00
_cell.angle_gamma   90.00
#
_symmetry.space_group_name_H-M   'P 1'
#
loop_
_entity.id
_entity.type
_entity.pdbx_description
1 polymer ?
#
loop_
_entity_poly.entity_id
_entity_poly.type
_entity_poly.pdbx_seq_one_letter_code
_entity_poly.pdbx_strand_id
1 'polypeptide(L)'
;MNPRMGEYVVIQIDPFASLESASLYDPEVIRACQAMGNKKYVACLTWPSQALPSTSKYLSGTVCFVSQGFTAGNPDEDITPAMNLPILPNTYHPESREPLDPKEPLPWPDLYQQTQAVSKIRFRSIPE
;
A
#
# COMPACT_ATOMS: atom_id res chain seq x y z
N MET A 1 -12.95 13.27 -1.58
CA MET A 1 -12.27 13.02 -2.86
C MET A 1 -11.53 11.68 -2.77
N ASN A 2 -11.64 10.83 -3.78
CA ASN A 2 -10.90 9.56 -3.85
C ASN A 2 -9.41 9.81 -4.15
N PRO A 3 -8.49 8.97 -3.63
CA PRO A 3 -7.05 9.13 -3.86
C PRO A 3 -6.68 8.97 -5.34
N ARG A 4 -5.68 9.72 -5.77
CA ARG A 4 -5.17 9.75 -7.15
C ARG A 4 -3.86 8.98 -7.27
N MET A 5 -3.56 8.57 -8.50
CA MET A 5 -2.29 7.93 -8.81
C MET A 5 -1.12 8.84 -8.41
N GLY A 6 -0.11 8.27 -7.76
CA GLY A 6 1.06 8.97 -7.23
C GLY A 6 0.88 9.55 -5.83
N GLU A 7 -0.32 9.53 -5.26
CA GLU A 7 -0.54 10.01 -3.89
C GLU A 7 -0.09 8.98 -2.86
N TYR A 8 0.58 9.46 -1.82
CA TYR A 8 0.84 8.70 -0.62
C TYR A 8 -0.39 8.71 0.27
N VAL A 9 -0.83 7.54 0.69
CA VAL A 9 -2.03 7.33 1.49
C VAL A 9 -1.71 6.53 2.74
N VAL A 10 -2.51 6.75 3.78
CA VAL A 10 -2.52 5.89 4.95
C VAL A 10 -3.55 4.80 4.74
N ILE A 11 -3.12 3.55 4.79
CA ILE A 11 -3.96 2.37 4.68
C ILE A 11 -4.16 1.79 6.07
N GLN A 12 -5.42 1.54 6.41
CA GLN A 12 -5.80 0.73 7.56
C GLN A 12 -6.67 -0.41 7.05
N ILE A 13 -6.26 -1.64 7.35
CA ILE A 13 -7.02 -2.82 6.95
C ILE A 13 -8.27 -2.88 7.82
N ASP A 14 -9.43 -2.93 7.18
CA ASP A 14 -10.69 -3.27 7.84
C ASP A 14 -10.95 -4.77 7.58
N PRO A 15 -10.75 -5.64 8.58
CA PRO A 15 -10.88 -7.07 8.40
C PRO A 15 -12.32 -7.47 8.05
N PHE A 16 -13.33 -6.81 8.61
CA PHE A 16 -14.73 -7.14 8.33
C PHE A 16 -15.19 -6.65 6.96
N ALA A 17 -14.80 -5.45 6.54
CA ALA A 17 -15.07 -4.99 5.18
C ALA A 17 -14.37 -5.87 4.13
N SER A 18 -13.19 -6.40 4.46
CA SER A 18 -12.46 -7.33 3.60
C SER A 18 -13.22 -8.65 3.44
N LEU A 19 -13.76 -9.21 4.53
CA LEU A 19 -14.64 -10.39 4.50
C LEU A 19 -15.92 -10.15 3.70
N GLU A 20 -16.60 -9.01 3.92
CA GLU A 20 -17.78 -8.60 3.16
C GLU A 20 -17.45 -8.57 1.65
N SER A 21 -16.31 -7.97 1.28
CA SER A 21 -15.90 -7.83 -0.12
C SER A 21 -15.55 -9.15 -0.83
N ALA A 22 -15.24 -10.19 -0.06
CA ALA A 22 -14.90 -11.52 -0.52
C ALA A 22 -16.03 -12.54 -0.34
N SER A 23 -17.17 -12.12 0.24
CA SER A 23 -18.29 -12.99 0.61
C SER A 23 -17.86 -14.19 1.49
N LEU A 24 -16.91 -13.97 2.40
CA LEU A 24 -16.40 -15.00 3.32
C LEU A 24 -17.04 -14.84 4.71
N TYR A 25 -17.81 -15.84 5.14
CA TYR A 25 -18.58 -15.79 6.40
C TYR A 25 -18.29 -16.97 7.34
N ASP A 26 -17.10 -17.54 7.21
CA ASP A 26 -16.68 -18.65 8.07
C ASP A 26 -16.50 -18.18 9.54
N PRO A 27 -17.07 -18.89 10.53
CA PRO A 27 -16.98 -18.51 11.94
C PRO A 27 -15.54 -18.43 12.49
N GLU A 28 -14.62 -19.29 12.02
CA GLU A 28 -13.22 -19.24 12.44
C GLU A 28 -12.53 -18.00 11.88
N VAL A 29 -12.81 -17.66 10.62
CA VAL A 29 -12.27 -16.46 9.97
C VAL A 29 -12.78 -15.20 10.66
N ILE A 30 -14.07 -15.16 11.03
CA ILE A 30 -14.66 -14.04 11.80
C ILE A 30 -13.95 -13.88 13.15
N ARG A 31 -13.69 -14.98 13.87
CA ARG A 31 -12.96 -14.95 15.15
C ARG A 31 -11.52 -14.44 14.97
N ALA A 32 -10.83 -14.85 13.90
CA ALA A 32 -9.50 -14.36 13.57
C ALA A 32 -9.51 -12.85 13.26
N CYS A 33 -10.51 -12.38 12.51
CA CYS A 33 -10.72 -10.95 12.24
C CYS A 33 -10.97 -10.13 13.50
N GLN A 34 -11.72 -10.66 14.47
CA GLN A 34 -11.94 -10.02 15.78
C GLN A 34 -10.64 -9.89 16.59
N ALA A 35 -9.75 -10.87 16.49
CA ALA A 35 -8.46 -10.86 17.18
C ALA A 35 -7.40 -10.00 16.45
N MET A 36 -7.67 -9.56 15.22
CA MET A 36 -6.71 -8.81 14.42
C MET A 36 -6.55 -7.37 14.95
N GLY A 37 -5.30 -6.96 15.16
CA GLY A 37 -4.99 -5.59 15.51
C GLY A 37 -5.10 -4.66 14.30
N ASN A 38 -5.67 -3.47 14.50
CA ASN A 38 -5.70 -2.42 13.48
C ASN A 38 -4.35 -1.71 13.42
N LYS A 39 -3.57 -1.99 12.37
CA LYS A 39 -2.33 -1.27 12.05
C LYS A 39 -2.56 -0.29 10.92
N LYS A 40 -1.79 0.79 10.93
CA LYS A 40 -1.73 1.78 9.86
C LYS A 40 -0.43 1.59 9.09
N TYR A 41 -0.55 1.69 7.78
CA TYR A 41 0.55 1.55 6.83
C TYR A 41 0.56 2.77 5.92
N VAL A 42 1.72 3.12 5.38
CA VAL A 42 1.85 4.16 4.37
C VAL A 42 2.15 3.48 3.04
N ALA A 43 1.48 3.91 1.98
CA ALA A 43 1.71 3.37 0.65
C ALA A 43 1.46 4.43 -0.43
N CYS A 44 2.10 4.29 -1.58
CA CYS A 44 1.84 5.10 -2.77
C CYS A 44 0.86 4.36 -3.69
N LEU A 45 -0.19 5.03 -4.16
CA LEU A 45 -1.12 4.48 -5.14
C LEU A 45 -0.50 4.54 -6.54
N THR A 46 -0.05 3.40 -7.08
CA THR A 46 0.71 3.36 -8.35
C THR A 46 -0.14 3.06 -9.57
N TRP A 47 -1.20 2.26 -9.42
CA TRP A 47 -2.14 2.01 -10.50
C TRP A 47 -3.57 2.23 -10.04
N PRO A 48 -4.35 3.07 -10.74
CA PRO A 48 -5.74 3.26 -10.43
C PRO A 48 -6.56 1.99 -10.69
N SER A 49 -7.72 1.92 -10.05
CA SER A 49 -8.75 0.90 -10.26
C SER A 49 -8.91 0.58 -11.74
N GLN A 50 -8.76 -0.70 -12.12
CA GLN A 50 -9.47 -1.17 -13.32
C GLN A 50 -10.94 -0.76 -13.17
N ALA A 51 -11.54 -0.29 -14.27
CA ALA A 51 -12.88 0.28 -14.31
C ALA A 51 -13.92 -0.68 -13.70
N LEU A 52 -14.17 -0.54 -12.40
CA LEU A 52 -15.37 -1.06 -11.79
C LEU A 52 -16.52 -0.15 -12.21
N PRO A 53 -17.75 -0.68 -12.35
CA PRO A 53 -18.91 0.16 -12.61
C PRO A 53 -18.95 1.34 -11.63
N SER A 54 -19.31 2.54 -12.09
CA SER A 54 -19.39 3.75 -11.26
C SER A 54 -20.32 3.59 -10.05
N THR A 55 -21.16 2.55 -10.05
CA THR A 55 -22.07 2.15 -8.97
C THR A 55 -21.43 1.26 -7.90
N SER A 56 -20.15 0.90 -8.03
CA SER A 56 -19.47 0.03 -7.06
C SER A 56 -19.22 0.76 -5.74
N LYS A 57 -19.63 0.12 -4.63
CA LYS A 57 -19.33 0.54 -3.24
C LYS A 57 -17.81 0.61 -2.98
N TYR A 58 -17.03 -0.19 -3.71
CA TYR A 58 -15.58 -0.30 -3.56
C TYR A 58 -14.87 -0.04 -4.89
N LEU A 59 -13.78 0.73 -4.84
CA LEU A 59 -12.82 0.89 -5.92
C LEU A 59 -11.61 -0.02 -5.68
N SER A 60 -10.92 -0.42 -6.73
CA SER A 60 -9.68 -1.18 -6.62
C SER A 60 -8.46 -0.29 -6.82
N GLY A 61 -7.28 -0.74 -6.42
CA GLY A 61 -6.04 -0.03 -6.69
C GLY A 61 -4.84 -0.93 -6.46
N THR A 62 -3.70 -0.53 -7.01
CA THR A 62 -2.42 -1.15 -6.67
C THR A 62 -1.57 -0.15 -5.91
N VAL A 63 -0.99 -0.58 -4.81
CA VAL A 63 -0.15 0.26 -3.97
C VAL A 63 1.24 -0.35 -3.79
N CYS A 64 2.24 0.52 -3.64
CA CYS A 64 3.58 0.17 -3.18
C CYS A 64 3.73 0.65 -1.74
N PHE A 65 4.04 -0.25 -0.82
CA PHE A 65 4.23 0.12 0.59
C PHE A 65 5.51 0.92 0.81
N VAL A 66 5.48 1.75 1.84
CA VAL A 66 6.61 2.50 2.34
C VAL A 66 7.13 1.83 3.60
N SER A 67 8.43 1.57 3.64
CA SER A 67 9.14 1.12 4.82
C SER A 67 10.02 2.23 5.36
N GLN A 68 10.23 2.19 6.68
CA GLN A 68 11.31 2.94 7.31
C GLN A 68 12.56 2.05 7.36
N GLY A 69 13.69 2.55 6.87
CA GLY A 69 14.92 1.82 6.72
C GLY A 69 15.03 1.05 5.39
N PHE A 70 16.28 0.79 5.03
CA PHE A 70 16.63 -0.04 3.89
C PHE A 70 16.38 -1.52 4.20
N THR A 71 15.66 -2.20 3.31
CA THR A 71 15.37 -3.64 3.46
C THR A 71 16.36 -4.49 2.65
N ALA A 72 16.74 -5.64 3.22
CA ALA A 72 17.54 -6.65 2.54
C ALA A 72 16.75 -7.38 1.42
N GLY A 73 15.46 -7.08 1.27
CA GLY A 73 14.57 -7.78 0.35
C GLY A 73 14.04 -9.09 0.94
N ASN A 74 13.42 -9.90 0.08
CA ASN A 74 12.91 -11.22 0.37
C ASN A 74 13.30 -12.16 -0.78
N PRO A 75 14.44 -12.88 -0.69
CA PRO A 75 14.92 -13.76 -1.74
C PRO A 75 13.94 -14.87 -2.12
N ASP A 76 13.13 -15.35 -1.17
CA ASP A 76 12.13 -16.40 -1.41
C ASP A 76 10.99 -15.93 -2.35
N GLU A 77 10.83 -14.62 -2.49
CA GLU A 77 9.85 -13.97 -3.37
C GLU A 77 10.54 -13.23 -4.55
N ASP A 78 11.82 -13.51 -4.79
CA ASP A 78 12.66 -12.82 -5.78
C ASP A 78 12.74 -11.29 -5.57
N ILE A 79 12.52 -10.82 -4.34
CA ILE A 79 12.58 -9.40 -3.97
C ILE A 79 14.01 -9.07 -3.54
N THR A 80 14.72 -8.25 -4.33
CA THR A 80 16.09 -7.85 -4.02
C THR A 80 16.15 -6.45 -3.38
N PRO A 81 17.24 -6.09 -2.68
CA PRO A 81 17.40 -4.73 -2.12
C PRO A 81 17.28 -3.61 -3.17
N ALA A 82 17.69 -3.86 -4.42
CA ALA A 82 17.60 -2.93 -5.55
C ALA A 82 16.16 -2.63 -6.02
N MET A 83 15.18 -3.39 -5.52
CA MET A 83 13.75 -3.18 -5.81
C MET A 83 13.08 -2.15 -4.89
N ASN A 84 13.87 -1.46 -4.05
CA ASN A 84 13.41 -0.37 -3.18
C ASN A 84 13.89 0.96 -3.74
N LEU A 85 13.09 2.01 -3.68
CA LEU A 85 13.51 3.36 -4.04
C LEU A 85 13.60 4.24 -2.80
N PRO A 86 14.70 5.00 -2.59
CA PRO A 86 14.74 5.97 -1.52
C PRO A 86 13.70 7.06 -1.75
N ILE A 87 13.13 7.58 -0.67
CA ILE A 87 12.26 8.76 -0.69
C ILE A 87 13.02 9.91 -0.04
N LEU A 88 13.00 11.10 -0.64
CA LEU A 88 13.69 12.27 -0.10
C LEU A 88 13.29 12.52 1.37
N PRO A 89 14.26 12.91 2.23
CA PRO A 89 15.63 13.32 1.89
C PRO A 89 16.64 12.18 1.71
N ASN A 90 16.21 10.92 1.78
CA ASN A 90 17.13 9.79 1.67
C ASN A 90 17.66 9.63 0.23
N THR A 91 18.92 9.23 0.09
CA THR A 91 19.61 9.13 -1.21
C THR A 91 20.34 7.82 -1.43
N TYR A 92 20.45 6.96 -0.42
CA TYR A 92 21.15 5.70 -0.57
C TYR A 92 20.31 4.70 -1.39
N HIS A 93 20.86 4.24 -2.51
CA HIS A 93 20.38 3.11 -3.29
C HIS A 93 21.58 2.29 -3.80
N PRO A 94 21.57 0.95 -3.72
CA PRO A 94 22.73 0.12 -4.11
C PRO A 94 23.14 0.29 -5.58
N GLU A 95 22.18 0.57 -6.45
CA GLU A 95 22.40 0.84 -7.89
C GLU A 95 22.27 2.33 -8.24
N SER A 96 22.37 3.23 -7.25
CA SER A 96 22.32 4.69 -7.45
C SER A 96 21.07 5.20 -8.18
N ARG A 97 19.91 4.58 -7.95
CA ARG A 97 18.63 5.06 -8.50
C ARG A 97 18.23 6.38 -7.82
N GLU A 98 17.66 7.29 -8.60
CA GLU A 98 17.20 8.58 -8.10
C GLU A 98 16.11 8.42 -7.03
N PRO A 99 16.17 9.22 -5.95
CA PRO A 99 15.11 9.24 -4.95
C PRO A 99 13.79 9.75 -5.50
N LEU A 100 12.71 9.24 -4.92
CA LEU A 100 11.38 9.79 -5.11
C LEU A 100 11.28 11.14 -4.38
N ASP A 101 10.65 12.11 -5.05
CA ASP A 101 10.39 13.45 -4.53
C ASP A 101 8.86 13.67 -4.39
N PRO A 102 8.26 13.28 -3.26
CA PRO A 102 6.85 13.56 -3.00
C PRO A 102 6.62 15.08 -2.94
N LYS A 103 5.56 15.56 -3.60
CA LYS A 103 5.18 16.98 -3.60
C LYS A 103 5.14 17.59 -2.18
N GLU A 104 4.61 16.82 -1.24
CA GLU A 104 4.63 17.15 0.18
C GLU A 104 5.57 16.18 0.89
N PRO A 105 6.61 16.65 1.61
CA PRO A 105 7.52 15.78 2.33
C PRO A 105 6.78 14.89 3.32
N LEU A 106 7.12 13.61 3.34
CA LEU A 106 6.60 12.68 4.35
C LEU A 106 7.24 12.97 5.71
N PRO A 107 6.49 12.87 6.82
CA PRO A 107 6.96 13.34 8.13
C PRO A 107 7.98 12.41 8.80
N TRP A 108 8.25 11.24 8.22
CA TRP A 108 9.18 10.26 8.78
C TRP A 108 10.52 10.27 8.04
N PRO A 109 11.64 10.10 8.75
CA PRO A 109 12.96 10.00 8.12
C PRO A 109 13.18 8.60 7.54
N ASP A 110 14.24 8.46 6.73
CA ASP A 110 14.78 7.16 6.28
C ASP A 110 13.72 6.29 5.60
N LEU A 111 13.05 6.84 4.59
CA LEU A 111 11.94 6.18 3.92
C LEU A 111 12.36 5.55 2.59
N TYR A 112 11.75 4.40 2.30
CA TYR A 112 11.91 3.65 1.07
C TYR A 112 10.57 3.16 0.55
N GLN A 113 10.35 3.24 -0.76
CA GLN A 113 9.20 2.65 -1.45
C GLN A 113 9.57 1.28 -2.03
N GLN A 114 8.79 0.26 -1.71
CA GLN A 114 8.98 -1.10 -2.21
C GLN A 114 8.32 -1.25 -3.60
N THR A 115 9.09 -1.12 -4.68
CA THR A 115 8.52 -1.00 -6.04
C THR A 115 8.04 -2.31 -6.66
N GLN A 116 8.52 -3.45 -6.17
CA GLN A 116 8.12 -4.79 -6.67
C GLN A 116 7.24 -5.57 -5.70
N ALA A 117 7.19 -5.17 -4.42
CA ALA A 117 6.29 -5.74 -3.41
C ALA A 117 4.91 -5.07 -3.46
N VAL A 118 4.27 -5.09 -4.63
CA VAL A 118 2.99 -4.41 -4.85
C VAL A 118 1.83 -5.16 -4.21
N SER A 119 0.84 -4.42 -3.69
CA SER A 119 -0.38 -5.00 -3.14
C SER A 119 -1.61 -4.46 -3.84
N LYS A 120 -2.54 -5.35 -4.16
CA LYS A 120 -3.87 -4.98 -4.66
C LYS A 120 -4.77 -4.69 -3.47
N ILE A 121 -5.40 -3.52 -3.48
CA ILE A 121 -6.31 -3.09 -2.43
C ILE A 121 -7.70 -2.82 -3.00
N ARG A 122 -8.69 -2.89 -2.12
CA ARG A 122 -10.03 -2.33 -2.34
C ARG A 122 -10.30 -1.30 -1.26
N PHE A 123 -10.87 -0.17 -1.64
CA PHE A 123 -11.22 0.91 -0.72
C PHE A 123 -12.61 1.44 -1.06
N ARG A 124 -13.33 1.93 -0.06
CA ARG A 124 -14.69 2.44 -0.24
C ARG A 124 -14.65 3.69 -1.10
N SER A 125 -15.54 3.78 -2.09
CA SER A 125 -15.70 5.01 -2.86
C SER A 125 -16.27 6.11 -1.96
N ILE A 126 -15.66 7.30 -2.02
CA ILE A 126 -16.20 8.50 -1.40
C ILE A 126 -17.13 9.15 -2.44
N PRO A 127 -18.44 9.29 -2.17
CA PRO A 127 -19.36 10.02 -3.04
C PRO A 127 -18.88 11.46 -3.24
N GLU A 128 -19.09 12.01 -4.43
CA GLU A 128 -18.83 13.43 -4.73
C GLU A 128 -19.79 14.36 -4.00
#